data_AF-T0YY81-F1
#
_entry.id   AF-T0YY81-F1
#
_cell.length_a   1.000
_cell.length_b   1.000
_cell.length_c   1.000
_cell.angle_alpha   90.00
_cell.angle_beta   90.00
_cell.angle_gamma   90.00
#
_symmetry.space_group_name_H-M   'P 1'
#
loop_
_entity.id
_entity.type
_entity.pdbx_description
1 polymer ?
#
loop_
_entity_poly.entity_id
_entity_poly.type
_entity_poly.pdbx_seq_one_letter_code
_entity_poly.pdbx_strand_id
1 'polypeptide(L)'
;VNRGFRLAIRAVDSREHKTKASEEKTMPGAWLYSPPSLNAALKTELKRRGWSSHREKCDYPTEFYEPDYAPTPLKKGAYREMDFVKRKLGVEVQFGKYSFMVYNVAAKMTIFRNLGVIDAGIEIVPVRSFVEEFSTGVSYYEQFLWDLEKRGVSNIDVPVLVIGIDATPAVDPGVRPTQSATSSHGSQRTLPGPKSSAGDGV
;
A
#
# COMPACT_ATOMS: atom_id res chain seq x y z
N VAL A 1 8.57 10.16 4.43
CA VAL A 1 9.11 8.89 3.89
C VAL A 1 10.40 9.16 3.13
N ASN A 2 11.47 8.48 3.53
CA ASN A 2 12.85 8.77 3.11
C ASN A 2 13.07 8.52 1.58
N ARG A 3 13.99 9.27 0.96
CA ARG A 3 14.34 9.18 -0.48
C ARG A 3 14.66 7.75 -0.91
N GLY A 4 15.31 6.97 -0.03
CA GLY A 4 15.69 5.58 -0.30
C GLY A 4 14.52 4.62 -0.56
N PHE A 5 13.35 4.87 0.02
CA PHE A 5 12.18 3.99 -0.15
C PHE A 5 11.54 4.13 -1.53
N ARG A 6 11.31 5.38 -1.97
CA ARG A 6 10.81 5.68 -3.33
C ARG A 6 11.78 5.17 -4.40
N LEU A 7 13.09 5.23 -4.12
CA LEU A 7 14.11 4.67 -5.01
C LEU A 7 14.11 3.14 -5.09
N ALA A 8 13.58 2.43 -4.09
CA ALA A 8 13.42 0.97 -4.17
C ALA A 8 12.29 0.61 -5.14
N ILE A 9 11.13 1.27 -4.98
CA ILE A 9 9.97 1.09 -5.87
C ILE A 9 10.33 1.42 -7.32
N ARG A 10 10.96 2.57 -7.56
CA ARG A 10 11.35 3.02 -8.91
C ARG A 10 12.42 2.16 -9.59
N ALA A 11 13.15 1.34 -8.84
CA ALA A 11 14.19 0.49 -9.39
C ALA A 11 13.64 -0.84 -9.93
N VAL A 12 12.38 -1.16 -9.64
CA VAL A 12 11.72 -2.36 -10.17
C VAL A 12 11.11 -2.01 -11.53
N ASP A 13 11.57 -2.68 -12.58
CA ASP A 13 10.92 -2.64 -13.88
C ASP A 13 9.75 -3.63 -13.90
N SER A 14 8.52 -3.11 -13.82
CA SER A 14 7.34 -3.98 -13.76
C SER A 14 7.24 -4.91 -14.98
N ARG A 15 7.72 -4.49 -16.16
CA ARG A 15 7.59 -5.24 -17.42
C ARG A 15 8.23 -6.62 -17.35
N GLU A 16 9.31 -6.77 -16.60
CA GLU A 16 10.00 -8.04 -16.37
C GLU A 16 9.17 -9.03 -15.54
N HIS A 17 8.09 -8.57 -14.92
CA HIS A 17 7.22 -9.35 -14.04
C HIS A 17 5.83 -9.65 -14.65
N LYS A 18 5.60 -9.27 -15.91
CA LYS A 18 4.39 -9.61 -16.68
C LYS A 18 4.54 -10.99 -17.35
N THR A 19 4.73 -12.02 -16.51
CA THR A 19 5.21 -13.34 -16.95
C THR A 19 4.17 -14.46 -16.85
N LYS A 20 2.93 -14.16 -16.46
CA LYS A 20 1.89 -15.17 -16.24
C LYS A 20 0.92 -15.20 -17.41
N ALA A 21 0.79 -16.33 -18.09
CA ALA A 21 -0.31 -16.54 -19.02
C ALA A 21 -1.62 -16.77 -18.24
N SER A 22 -2.68 -16.06 -18.63
CA SER A 22 -3.98 -16.17 -17.99
C SER A 22 -4.74 -17.43 -18.42
N GLU A 23 -5.21 -18.18 -17.43
CA GLU A 23 -6.12 -19.33 -17.58
C GLU A 23 -7.58 -18.94 -17.27
N GLU A 24 -7.84 -17.65 -17.02
CA GLU A 24 -9.16 -17.18 -16.61
C GLU A 24 -10.11 -17.12 -17.81
N LYS A 25 -11.33 -17.62 -17.63
CA LYS A 25 -12.36 -17.67 -18.69
C LYS A 25 -12.64 -16.30 -19.31
N THR A 26 -12.52 -15.23 -18.53
CA THR A 26 -12.76 -13.84 -18.95
C THR A 26 -11.58 -13.22 -19.69
N MET A 27 -10.38 -13.81 -19.60
CA MET A 27 -9.14 -13.26 -20.16
C MET A 27 -8.19 -14.35 -20.68
N PRO A 28 -8.63 -15.28 -21.55
CA PRO A 28 -7.80 -16.39 -21.97
C PRO A 28 -6.57 -15.91 -22.77
N GLY A 29 -5.38 -16.37 -22.38
CA GLY A 29 -4.14 -16.10 -23.11
C GLY A 29 -3.54 -14.70 -22.93
N ALA A 30 -4.15 -13.83 -22.12
CA ALA A 30 -3.55 -12.55 -21.75
C ALA A 30 -2.28 -12.76 -20.89
N TRP A 31 -1.25 -11.95 -21.13
CA TRP A 31 -0.08 -11.90 -20.24
C TRP A 31 -0.39 -10.98 -19.06
N LEU A 32 -0.21 -11.49 -17.85
CA LEU A 32 -0.54 -10.84 -16.59
C LEU A 32 0.70 -10.68 -15.72
N TYR A 33 0.65 -9.70 -14.82
CA TYR A 33 1.64 -9.54 -13.78
C TYR A 33 1.57 -10.70 -12.79
N SER A 34 2.76 -11.13 -12.36
CA SER A 34 2.94 -12.18 -11.37
C SER A 34 3.17 -11.54 -9.99
N PRO A 35 2.20 -11.62 -9.05
CA PRO A 35 2.38 -11.12 -7.68
C PRO A 35 3.64 -11.67 -6.98
N PRO A 36 3.95 -12.99 -7.05
CA PRO A 36 5.18 -13.51 -6.45
C PRO A 36 6.45 -12.87 -7.05
N SER A 37 6.46 -12.62 -8.36
CA SER A 37 7.61 -12.03 -9.06
C SER A 37 7.82 -10.56 -8.66
N LEU A 38 6.76 -9.74 -8.67
CA LEU A 38 6.80 -8.35 -8.21
C LEU A 38 7.18 -8.23 -6.73
N ASN A 39 6.60 -9.08 -5.88
CA ASN A 39 6.98 -9.18 -4.48
C ASN A 39 8.49 -9.44 -4.35
N ALA A 40 9.02 -10.47 -5.02
CA ALA A 40 10.43 -10.81 -4.94
C ALA A 40 11.36 -9.66 -5.39
N ALA A 41 10.99 -8.93 -6.45
CA ALA A 41 11.76 -7.81 -6.96
C ALA A 41 11.81 -6.63 -5.97
N LEU A 42 10.65 -6.21 -5.46
CA LEU A 42 10.59 -5.16 -4.44
C LEU A 42 11.32 -5.57 -3.16
N LYS A 43 11.17 -6.83 -2.74
CA LYS A 43 11.88 -7.35 -1.57
C LYS A 43 13.40 -7.30 -1.78
N THR A 44 13.88 -7.60 -2.98
CA THR A 44 15.32 -7.55 -3.32
C THR A 44 15.85 -6.11 -3.26
N GLU A 45 15.14 -5.15 -3.87
CA GLU A 45 15.57 -3.76 -3.87
C GLU A 45 15.54 -3.12 -2.47
N LEU A 46 14.56 -3.48 -1.63
CA LEU A 46 14.52 -3.07 -0.23
C LEU A 46 15.69 -3.66 0.56
N LYS A 47 15.98 -4.97 0.43
CA LYS A 47 17.14 -5.61 1.07
C LYS A 47 18.46 -4.93 0.70
N ARG A 48 18.66 -4.62 -0.58
CA ARG A 48 19.84 -3.91 -1.09
C ARG A 48 20.04 -2.53 -0.45
N ARG A 49 18.97 -1.94 0.11
CA ARG A 49 18.98 -0.64 0.80
C ARG A 49 19.04 -0.77 2.32
N GLY A 50 19.42 -1.95 2.82
CA GLY A 50 19.61 -2.23 4.23
C GLY A 50 18.30 -2.29 5.01
N TRP A 51 17.23 -2.79 4.38
CA TRP A 51 16.04 -3.26 5.07
C TRP A 51 16.19 -4.77 5.32
N SER A 52 15.76 -5.24 6.49
CA SER A 52 15.86 -6.65 6.89
C SER A 52 14.52 -7.15 7.42
N SER A 53 14.21 -8.43 7.24
CA SER A 53 13.02 -8.99 7.88
C SER A 53 13.23 -9.14 9.39
N HIS A 54 12.13 -9.17 10.14
CA HIS A 54 12.12 -9.48 11.57
C HIS A 54 11.14 -10.61 11.81
N ARG A 55 11.60 -11.67 12.50
CA ARG A 55 10.77 -12.79 12.90
C ARG A 55 10.56 -12.76 14.40
N GLU A 56 9.31 -12.82 14.80
CA GLU A 56 8.90 -12.98 16.18
C GLU A 56 8.39 -14.40 16.41
N LYS A 57 8.90 -15.08 17.44
CA LYS A 57 8.41 -16.40 17.84
C LYS A 57 7.02 -16.25 18.47
N CYS A 58 6.10 -17.16 18.14
CA CYS A 58 4.79 -17.22 18.78
C CYS A 58 4.79 -18.31 19.85
N ASP A 59 4.60 -17.89 21.09
CA ASP A 59 4.31 -18.79 22.21
C ASP A 59 2.79 -18.79 22.42
N TYR A 60 2.15 -19.95 22.22
CA TYR A 60 0.71 -20.07 22.32
C TYR A 60 0.30 -20.57 23.72
N PRO A 61 -0.48 -19.78 24.47
CA PRO A 61 -0.95 -20.16 25.80
C PRO A 61 -1.85 -21.40 25.73
N THR A 62 -1.74 -22.28 26.72
CA THR A 62 -2.61 -23.47 26.83
C THR A 62 -3.71 -23.31 27.89
N GLU A 63 -3.67 -22.24 28.68
CA GLU A 63 -4.60 -21.98 29.79
C GLU A 63 -6.03 -21.63 29.35
N PHE A 64 -6.24 -21.30 28.07
CA PHE A 64 -7.55 -20.96 27.51
C PHE A 64 -8.23 -22.13 26.79
N TYR A 65 -7.63 -23.32 26.81
CA TYR A 65 -8.26 -24.52 26.25
C TYR A 65 -9.32 -25.06 27.21
N GLU A 66 -10.34 -25.73 26.66
CA GLU A 66 -11.31 -26.48 27.47
C GLU A 66 -10.58 -27.48 28.38
N PRO A 67 -11.02 -27.67 29.64
CA PRO A 67 -10.31 -28.52 30.61
C PRO A 67 -10.02 -29.94 30.11
N ASP A 68 -10.88 -30.45 29.23
CA ASP A 68 -10.84 -31.83 28.73
C ASP A 68 -10.04 -31.95 27.43
N TYR A 69 -9.55 -30.84 26.90
CA TYR A 69 -8.83 -30.79 25.63
C TYR A 69 -7.31 -30.83 25.87
N ALA A 70 -6.66 -31.86 25.35
CA ALA A 70 -5.19 -31.97 25.36
C ALA A 70 -4.61 -31.43 24.03
N PRO A 71 -4.03 -30.21 24.02
CA PRO A 71 -3.43 -29.67 22.80
C PRO A 71 -2.23 -30.50 22.38
N THR A 72 -2.16 -30.83 21.09
CA THR A 72 -0.98 -31.48 20.51
C THR A 72 0.18 -30.47 20.47
N PRO A 73 1.37 -30.82 21.00
CA PRO A 73 2.52 -29.93 20.92
C PRO A 73 2.88 -29.57 19.48
N LEU A 74 3.31 -28.33 19.27
CA LEU A 74 3.78 -27.88 17.97
C LEU A 74 5.02 -28.68 17.54
N LYS A 75 4.97 -29.31 16.35
CA LYS A 75 6.12 -30.01 15.76
C LYS A 75 7.27 -29.07 15.39
N LYS A 76 6.95 -27.81 15.08
CA LYS A 76 7.89 -26.73 14.77
C LYS A 76 7.35 -25.44 15.37
N GLY A 77 8.25 -24.59 15.88
CA GLY A 77 7.86 -23.28 16.40
C GLY A 77 7.09 -22.47 15.35
N ALA A 78 6.07 -21.73 15.80
CA ALA A 78 5.36 -20.78 14.97
C ALA A 78 6.03 -19.40 15.08
N TYR A 79 5.90 -18.60 14.03
CA TYR A 79 6.39 -17.23 14.03
C TYR A 79 5.43 -16.30 13.31
N ARG A 80 5.59 -15.00 13.55
CA ARG A 80 5.13 -13.93 12.67
C ARG A 80 6.35 -13.23 12.11
N GLU A 81 6.24 -12.76 10.88
CA GLU A 81 7.33 -12.08 10.19
C GLU A 81 6.83 -10.75 9.65
N MET A 82 7.57 -9.69 9.95
CA MET A 82 7.50 -8.44 9.20
C MET A 82 8.41 -8.57 8.00
N ASP A 83 7.89 -8.20 6.83
CA ASP A 83 8.66 -8.27 5.58
C ASP A 83 9.94 -7.44 5.70
N PHE A 84 9.84 -6.22 6.25
CA PHE A 84 10.98 -5.35 6.50
C PHE A 84 10.83 -4.52 7.77
N VAL A 85 11.95 -4.33 8.46
CA VAL A 85 12.10 -3.41 9.58
C VAL A 85 13.38 -2.61 9.39
N LYS A 86 13.31 -1.30 9.62
CA LYS A 86 14.49 -0.43 9.70
C LYS A 86 14.21 0.76 10.59
N ARG A 87 15.03 0.99 11.62
CA ARG A 87 14.88 2.11 12.57
C ARG A 87 13.46 2.23 13.12
N LYS A 88 12.92 1.10 13.60
CA LYS A 88 11.54 0.98 14.10
C LYS A 88 10.43 1.38 13.11
N LEU A 89 10.70 1.36 11.82
CA LEU A 89 9.68 1.49 10.78
C LEU A 89 9.47 0.12 10.13
N GLY A 90 8.25 -0.40 10.18
CA GLY A 90 7.84 -1.62 9.51
C GLY A 90 7.40 -1.36 8.08
N VAL A 91 7.69 -2.26 7.15
CA VAL A 91 7.14 -2.22 5.78
C VAL A 91 6.63 -3.59 5.40
N GLU A 92 5.46 -3.59 4.79
CA GLU A 92 4.82 -4.74 4.14
C GLU A 92 4.60 -4.44 2.66
N VAL A 93 4.84 -5.45 1.83
CA VAL A 93 4.59 -5.37 0.38
C VAL A 93 3.54 -6.40 0.04
N GLN A 94 2.41 -5.97 -0.51
CA GLN A 94 1.25 -6.83 -0.65
C GLN A 94 0.58 -6.72 -2.03
N PHE A 95 0.73 -7.78 -2.82
CA PHE A 95 0.00 -8.04 -4.07
C PHE A 95 -0.91 -9.27 -3.93
N GLY A 96 -1.36 -9.55 -2.70
CA GLY A 96 -2.17 -10.70 -2.34
C GLY A 96 -3.66 -10.41 -2.30
N LYS A 97 -4.38 -11.19 -1.47
CA LYS A 97 -5.82 -11.01 -1.21
C LYS A 97 -6.07 -9.94 -0.15
N TYR A 98 -7.28 -9.36 -0.17
CA TYR A 98 -7.68 -8.27 0.74
C TYR A 98 -7.52 -8.62 2.22
N SER A 99 -7.80 -9.87 2.61
CA SER A 99 -7.71 -10.34 4.00
C SER A 99 -6.31 -10.19 4.58
N PHE A 100 -5.27 -10.30 3.75
CA PHE A 100 -3.89 -10.12 4.20
C PHE A 100 -3.50 -8.64 4.36
N MET A 101 -4.04 -7.73 3.53
CA MET A 101 -3.83 -6.27 3.69
C MET A 101 -4.45 -5.79 5.01
N VAL A 102 -5.68 -6.23 5.31
CA VAL A 102 -6.34 -5.95 6.58
C VAL A 102 -5.53 -6.55 7.73
N TYR A 103 -5.12 -7.83 7.64
CA TYR A 103 -4.30 -8.45 8.68
C TYR A 103 -3.00 -7.66 8.94
N ASN A 104 -2.31 -7.22 7.89
CA ASN A 104 -1.06 -6.47 8.02
C ASN A 104 -1.22 -5.22 8.87
N VAL A 105 -2.19 -4.36 8.54
CA VAL A 105 -2.37 -3.06 9.19
C VAL A 105 -3.16 -3.15 10.49
N ALA A 106 -4.28 -3.89 10.50
CA ALA A 106 -5.19 -3.96 11.64
C ALA A 106 -4.70 -4.85 12.79
N ALA A 107 -3.80 -5.80 12.52
CA ALA A 107 -3.35 -6.77 13.51
C ALA A 107 -1.82 -6.88 13.58
N LYS A 108 -1.15 -7.22 12.48
CA LYS A 108 0.29 -7.54 12.48
C LYS A 108 1.12 -6.35 12.95
N MET A 109 0.96 -5.17 12.36
CA MET A 109 1.72 -3.98 12.77
C MET A 109 1.47 -3.62 14.23
N THR A 110 0.24 -3.78 14.74
CA THR A 110 -0.09 -3.60 16.16
C THR A 110 0.66 -4.56 17.07
N ILE A 111 0.73 -5.85 16.71
CA ILE A 111 1.51 -6.85 17.44
C ILE A 111 2.99 -6.43 17.50
N PHE A 112 3.59 -6.08 16.36
CA PHE A 112 5.00 -5.70 16.29
C PHE A 112 5.29 -4.37 17.00
N ARG A 113 4.33 -3.44 17.06
CA ARG A 113 4.44 -2.24 17.89
C ARG A 113 4.48 -2.58 19.37
N ASN A 114 3.56 -3.44 19.83
CA ASN A 114 3.49 -3.82 21.24
C ASN A 114 4.73 -4.60 21.71
N LEU A 115 5.41 -5.30 20.79
CA LEU A 115 6.69 -5.97 21.02
C LEU A 115 7.90 -5.02 20.94
N GLY A 116 7.68 -3.73 20.68
CA GLY A 116 8.75 -2.71 20.60
C GLY A 116 9.59 -2.77 19.31
N VAL A 117 9.16 -3.54 18.31
CA VAL A 117 9.90 -3.75 17.05
C VAL A 117 9.70 -2.56 16.08
N ILE A 118 8.50 -1.98 16.05
CA ILE A 118 8.16 -0.83 15.21
C ILE A 118 7.39 0.24 15.99
N ASP A 119 7.51 1.50 15.58
CA ASP A 119 6.68 2.60 16.08
C ASP A 119 5.63 3.03 15.03
N ALA A 120 5.88 2.74 13.76
CA ALA A 120 5.02 3.05 12.62
C ALA A 120 5.19 2.02 11.49
N GLY A 121 4.24 2.00 10.56
CA GLY A 121 4.22 1.08 9.42
C GLY A 121 4.08 1.76 8.06
N ILE A 122 4.43 1.02 7.00
CA ILE A 122 4.11 1.31 5.62
C ILE A 122 3.53 0.05 4.99
N GLU A 123 2.39 0.18 4.31
CA GLU A 123 1.80 -0.88 3.48
C GLU A 123 1.90 -0.46 2.02
N ILE A 124 2.58 -1.25 1.17
CA ILE A 124 2.65 -1.03 -0.28
C ILE A 124 1.65 -1.95 -0.97
N VAL A 125 0.75 -1.37 -1.76
CA VAL A 125 -0.33 -2.09 -2.44
C VAL A 125 -0.51 -1.56 -3.87
N PRO A 126 -0.95 -2.38 -4.83
CA PRO A 126 -1.23 -1.89 -6.17
C PRO A 126 -2.48 -1.00 -6.17
N VAL A 127 -2.53 0.00 -7.05
CA VAL A 127 -3.77 0.74 -7.35
C VAL A 127 -4.67 -0.06 -8.28
N ARG A 128 -5.94 0.32 -8.40
CA ARG A 128 -6.92 -0.38 -9.22
C ARG A 128 -6.46 -0.58 -10.67
N SER A 129 -5.95 0.46 -11.32
CA SER A 129 -5.45 0.42 -12.71
C SER A 129 -4.40 -0.67 -12.90
N PHE A 130 -3.47 -0.79 -11.95
CA PHE A 130 -2.42 -1.81 -12.03
C PHE A 130 -3.02 -3.21 -11.94
N VAL A 131 -3.97 -3.42 -11.02
CA VAL A 131 -4.64 -4.72 -10.78
C VAL A 131 -5.42 -5.25 -11.98
N GLU A 132 -5.83 -4.38 -12.92
CA GLU A 132 -6.50 -4.83 -14.17
C GLU A 132 -5.61 -5.70 -15.04
N GLU A 133 -4.30 -5.64 -14.84
CA GLU A 133 -3.31 -6.47 -15.53
C GLU A 133 -2.85 -7.68 -14.68
N PHE A 134 -3.57 -8.01 -13.60
CA PHE A 134 -3.32 -9.18 -12.75
C PHE A 134 -4.44 -10.21 -12.89
N SER A 135 -4.23 -11.37 -12.26
CA SER A 135 -5.32 -12.33 -12.05
C SER A 135 -6.41 -11.78 -11.12
N THR A 136 -7.63 -12.30 -11.28
CA THR A 136 -8.73 -11.98 -10.37
C THR A 136 -8.39 -12.28 -8.91
N GLY A 137 -8.88 -11.43 -8.00
CA GLY A 137 -8.74 -11.61 -6.56
C GLY A 137 -7.50 -10.96 -5.92
N VAL A 138 -6.66 -10.28 -6.71
CA VAL A 138 -5.65 -9.35 -6.17
C VAL A 138 -6.38 -8.10 -5.65
N SER A 139 -6.13 -7.74 -4.39
CA SER A 139 -6.70 -6.54 -3.78
C SER A 139 -5.90 -5.29 -4.11
N TYR A 140 -6.55 -4.14 -4.04
CA TYR A 140 -6.00 -2.85 -4.46
C TYR A 140 -6.24 -1.75 -3.42
N TYR A 141 -5.49 -0.67 -3.59
CA TYR A 141 -5.45 0.50 -2.70
C TYR A 141 -6.83 1.03 -2.34
N GLU A 142 -7.70 1.25 -3.33
CA GLU A 142 -9.01 1.86 -3.15
C GLU A 142 -9.95 0.96 -2.34
N GLN A 143 -9.93 -0.35 -2.57
CA GLN A 143 -10.66 -1.32 -1.75
C GLN A 143 -10.22 -1.23 -0.30
N PHE A 144 -8.92 -1.15 -0.07
CA PHE A 144 -8.36 -1.16 1.27
C PHE A 144 -8.58 0.16 2.03
N LEU A 145 -8.56 1.30 1.34
CA LEU A 145 -9.00 2.55 1.93
C LEU A 145 -10.44 2.44 2.42
N TRP A 146 -11.34 1.91 1.58
CA TRP A 146 -12.74 1.71 1.98
C TRP A 146 -12.84 0.79 3.20
N ASP A 147 -12.12 -0.34 3.21
CA ASP A 147 -12.11 -1.27 4.35
C ASP A 147 -11.64 -0.57 5.64
N LEU A 148 -10.56 0.21 5.60
CA LEU A 148 -10.04 0.93 6.76
C LEU A 148 -10.99 2.03 7.24
N GLU A 149 -11.62 2.77 6.31
CA GLU A 149 -12.62 3.79 6.65
C GLU A 149 -13.84 3.17 7.33
N LYS A 150 -14.36 2.04 6.80
CA LYS A 150 -15.55 1.37 7.35
C LYS A 150 -15.26 0.62 8.63
N ARG A 151 -14.05 0.09 8.80
CA ARG A 151 -13.59 -0.48 10.06
C ARG A 151 -13.56 0.58 11.16
N GLY A 152 -13.14 1.80 10.81
CA GLY A 152 -12.98 2.89 11.76
C GLY A 152 -11.69 2.81 12.57
N VAL A 153 -11.47 3.87 13.35
CA VAL A 153 -10.26 4.07 14.17
C VAL A 153 -10.40 3.31 15.49
N SER A 154 -9.32 2.68 15.93
CA SER A 154 -9.20 2.03 17.23
C SER A 154 -8.04 2.63 18.02
N ASN A 155 -8.14 2.59 19.35
CA ASN A 155 -7.08 3.03 20.25
C ASN A 155 -5.82 2.12 20.22
N ILE A 156 -5.91 0.94 19.62
CA ILE A 156 -4.77 0.05 19.42
C ILE A 156 -4.03 0.30 18.11
N ASP A 157 -4.54 1.18 17.24
CA ASP A 157 -3.97 1.37 15.91
C ASP A 157 -2.54 1.90 15.95
N VAL A 158 -1.79 1.52 14.91
CA VAL A 158 -0.43 1.98 14.66
C VAL A 158 -0.49 3.05 13.56
N PRO A 159 0.32 4.13 13.63
CA PRO A 159 0.46 5.03 12.49
C PRO A 159 0.97 4.27 11.27
N VAL A 160 0.15 4.17 10.23
CA VAL A 160 0.51 3.48 8.98
C VAL A 160 0.31 4.40 7.78
N LEU A 161 1.32 4.45 6.91
CA LEU A 161 1.19 5.05 5.60
C LEU A 161 0.90 3.96 4.55
N VAL A 162 -0.28 4.01 3.95
CA VAL A 162 -0.62 3.15 2.80
C VAL A 162 -0.18 3.83 1.51
N ILE A 163 0.59 3.12 0.68
CA ILE A 163 1.11 3.63 -0.59
C ILE A 163 0.56 2.76 -1.74
N GLY A 164 -0.30 3.37 -2.55
CA GLY A 164 -0.69 2.84 -3.85
C GLY A 164 0.46 2.97 -4.85
N ILE A 165 0.77 1.90 -5.58
CA ILE A 165 1.75 1.89 -6.67
C ILE A 165 1.13 1.38 -7.98
N ASP A 166 1.66 1.87 -9.09
CA ASP A 166 1.26 1.48 -10.44
C ASP A 166 2.50 1.13 -11.28
N ALA A 167 2.29 0.41 -12.38
CA ALA A 167 3.25 0.36 -13.47
C ALA A 167 3.34 1.74 -14.13
N THR A 168 4.54 2.14 -14.53
CA THR A 168 4.63 3.33 -15.39
C THR A 168 4.00 2.97 -16.73
N PRO A 169 3.09 3.78 -17.29
CA PRO A 169 2.56 3.53 -18.62
C PRO A 169 3.72 3.36 -19.60
N ALA A 170 3.62 2.42 -20.52
CA ALA A 170 4.53 2.40 -21.66
C ALA A 170 4.45 3.78 -22.31
N VAL A 171 5.53 4.55 -22.25
CA VAL A 171 5.63 5.78 -23.03
C VAL A 171 5.60 5.33 -24.47
N ASP A 172 4.50 5.60 -25.17
CA ASP A 172 4.47 5.47 -26.62
C ASP A 172 5.60 6.35 -27.16
N PRO A 173 6.63 5.80 -27.82
CA PRO A 173 7.72 6.59 -28.36
C PRO A 173 7.26 7.66 -29.36
N GLY A 174 6.00 7.60 -29.83
CA GLY A 174 5.41 8.59 -30.74
C GLY A 174 4.76 9.82 -30.09
N VAL A 175 4.50 9.85 -28.78
CA VAL A 175 3.76 10.97 -28.16
C VAL A 175 4.70 11.88 -27.38
N ARG A 176 5.10 13.01 -27.98
CA ARG A 176 5.79 14.07 -27.23
C ARG A 176 4.87 14.64 -26.16
N PRO A 177 5.35 14.92 -24.94
CA PRO A 177 4.57 15.68 -23.97
C PRO A 177 4.24 17.05 -24.58
N THR A 178 2.96 17.33 -24.77
CA THR A 178 2.51 18.68 -25.10
C THR A 178 2.90 19.58 -23.94
N GLN A 179 3.80 20.53 -24.19
CA GLN A 179 4.11 21.58 -23.23
C GLN A 179 2.80 22.28 -22.87
N SER A 180 2.47 22.32 -21.58
CA SER A 180 1.35 23.10 -21.08
C SER A 180 1.58 24.55 -21.44
N ALA A 181 0.66 25.12 -22.23
CA ALA A 181 0.66 26.53 -22.53
C ALA A 181 0.51 27.31 -21.22
N THR A 182 1.54 28.08 -20.87
CA THR A 182 1.46 29.15 -19.89
C THR A 182 0.56 30.24 -20.48
N SER A 183 -0.71 30.27 -20.09
CA SER A 183 -1.59 31.40 -20.38
C SER A 183 -1.32 32.51 -19.35
N SER A 184 -0.36 33.37 -19.66
CA SER A 184 -0.34 34.73 -19.10
C SER A 184 -1.41 35.55 -19.82
N HIS A 185 -2.58 35.72 -19.20
CA HIS A 185 -3.49 36.82 -19.52
C HIS A 185 -3.82 37.56 -18.22
N GLY A 186 -3.07 38.63 -17.99
CA GLY A 186 -3.48 39.68 -17.07
C GLY A 186 -4.68 40.41 -17.67
N SER A 187 -5.77 40.47 -16.91
CA SER A 187 -6.81 41.47 -17.11
C SER A 187 -7.21 42.00 -15.74
N GLN A 188 -6.83 43.25 -15.49
CA GLN A 188 -7.23 44.02 -14.32
C GLN A 188 -8.75 44.19 -14.35
N ARG A 189 -9.45 43.70 -13.31
CA ARG A 189 -10.80 44.18 -12.99
C ARG A 189 -10.69 45.23 -11.90
N THR A 190 -10.96 46.47 -12.28
CA THR A 190 -11.22 47.60 -11.40
C THR A 190 -12.49 47.37 -10.58
N LEU A 191 -12.41 47.60 -9.27
CA LEU A 191 -13.56 47.64 -8.35
C LEU A 191 -14.35 48.95 -8.56
N PRO A 192 -15.70 48.96 -8.53
CA PRO A 192 -16.45 50.20 -8.46
C PRO A 192 -16.48 50.73 -7.02
N GLY A 193 -16.21 52.03 -6.87
CA GLY A 193 -16.29 52.77 -5.61
C GLY A 193 -17.72 52.98 -5.09
N PRO A 194 -17.86 53.51 -3.86
CA PRO A 194 -19.15 53.58 -3.16
C PRO A 194 -20.02 54.71 -3.72
N LYS A 195 -21.32 54.45 -3.88
CA LYS A 195 -22.31 55.50 -4.13
C LYS A 195 -22.90 55.97 -2.79
N SER A 196 -22.77 57.27 -2.54
CA SER A 196 -23.44 58.01 -1.46
C SER A 196 -24.54 58.91 -2.03
N SER A 197 -25.72 58.90 -1.41
CA SER A 197 -26.64 60.05 -1.19
C SER A 197 -27.98 59.48 -0.67
N ALA A 198 -28.36 59.72 0.59
CA ALA A 198 -29.23 60.81 1.08
C ALA A 198 -30.66 60.71 0.49
N GLY A 199 -31.68 60.34 1.27
CA GLY A 199 -32.55 61.25 2.06
C GLY A 199 -33.71 61.74 1.17
N ASP A 200 -34.99 61.85 1.51
CA ASP A 200 -35.82 61.82 2.72
C ASP A 200 -37.28 61.58 2.26
N GLY A 201 -38.21 61.28 3.17
CA GLY A 201 -39.55 61.86 3.07
C GLY A 201 -40.77 60.97 3.33
N VAL A 202 -41.31 61.14 4.56
CA VAL A 202 -42.67 60.90 5.08
C VAL A 202 -43.09 59.44 5.35
#